data_AF-A0A7X6WHX3-F1
#
_entry.id   AF-A0A7X6WHX3-F1
#
_cell.length_a   1.000
_cell.length_b   1.000
_cell.length_c   1.000
_cell.angle_alpha   90.00
_cell.angle_beta   90.00
_cell.angle_gamma   90.00
#
_symmetry.space_group_name_H-M   'P 1'
#
loop_
_entity.id
_entity.type
_entity.pdbx_description
1 polymer ?
#
loop_
_entity_poly.entity_id
_entity_poly.type
_entity_poly.pdbx_seq_one_letter_code
_entity_poly.pdbx_strand_id
1 'polypeptide(L)'
;MHDNLKNNFRIIRKKVGITQAQLASFLELDQSSISKFEKGERPLEVSALEKACTLFGCTLRDLEENKLDNCLKLSFRKSDLTSESLEQIAIINKIALNLKEMDEIEGDLSA
;
A
#
# COMPACT_ATOMS: atom_id res chain seq x y z
N MET A 1 16.93 -6.03 -8.40
CA MET A 1 16.17 -4.79 -8.11
C MET A 1 14.67 -5.03 -7.96
N HIS A 2 14.04 -5.92 -8.74
CA HIS A 2 12.61 -6.28 -8.54
C HIS A 2 12.28 -7.12 -7.28
N ASP A 3 13.26 -7.73 -6.62
CA ASP A 3 12.99 -8.60 -5.46
C ASP A 3 12.52 -7.85 -4.20
N ASN A 4 12.90 -6.56 -4.04
CA ASN A 4 12.52 -5.79 -2.87
C ASN A 4 11.04 -5.42 -2.89
N LEU A 5 10.50 -5.04 -4.05
CA LEU A 5 9.11 -4.57 -4.17
C LEU A 5 8.09 -5.61 -3.70
N LYS A 6 8.16 -6.85 -4.21
CA LYS A 6 7.23 -7.94 -3.81
C LYS A 6 7.34 -8.30 -2.33
N ASN A 7 8.57 -8.30 -1.79
CA ASN A 7 8.83 -8.63 -0.39
C ASN A 7 8.29 -7.52 0.52
N ASN A 8 8.55 -6.26 0.19
CA ASN A 8 8.10 -5.10 0.94
C ASN A 8 6.57 -4.97 0.92
N PHE A 9 5.97 -5.15 -0.24
CA PHE A 9 4.51 -5.22 -0.38
C PHE A 9 3.90 -6.27 0.57
N ARG A 10 4.46 -7.48 0.58
CA ARG A 10 4.02 -8.56 1.48
C ARG A 10 4.20 -8.21 2.95
N ILE A 11 5.34 -7.62 3.31
CA ILE A 11 5.66 -7.20 4.68
C ILE A 11 4.64 -6.16 5.15
N ILE A 12 4.41 -5.11 4.36
CA ILE A 12 3.49 -4.03 4.71
C ILE A 12 2.05 -4.54 4.80
N ARG A 13 1.58 -5.33 3.83
CA ARG A 13 0.24 -5.94 3.91
C ARG A 13 0.03 -6.69 5.23
N LYS A 14 1.03 -7.46 5.66
CA LYS A 14 0.98 -8.19 6.93
C LYS A 14 1.02 -7.25 8.14
N LYS A 15 1.80 -6.17 8.10
CA LYS A 15 1.84 -5.15 9.16
C LYS A 15 0.48 -4.47 9.34
N VAL A 16 -0.16 -4.09 8.23
CA VAL A 16 -1.52 -3.52 8.19
C VAL A 16 -2.56 -4.51 8.77
N GLY A 17 -2.28 -5.81 8.68
CA GLY A 17 -3.10 -6.87 9.30
C GLY A 17 -4.13 -7.50 8.36
N ILE A 18 -4.07 -7.22 7.06
CA ILE A 18 -5.06 -7.71 6.08
C ILE A 18 -4.59 -8.99 5.36
N THR A 19 -5.56 -9.82 4.99
CA THR A 19 -5.32 -11.04 4.20
C THR A 19 -5.10 -10.72 2.71
N GLN A 20 -4.56 -11.69 1.95
CA GLN A 20 -4.48 -11.56 0.49
C GLN A 20 -5.86 -11.42 -0.15
N ALA A 21 -6.89 -12.09 0.39
CA ALA A 21 -8.25 -12.02 -0.13
C ALA A 21 -8.89 -10.66 0.12
N GLN A 22 -8.70 -10.08 1.31
CA GLN A 22 -9.16 -8.72 1.61
C GLN A 22 -8.49 -7.69 0.70
N LEU A 23 -7.18 -7.80 0.48
CA LEU A 23 -6.49 -6.89 -0.44
C LEU A 23 -6.96 -7.08 -1.88
N ALA A 24 -7.15 -8.32 -2.33
CA ALA A 24 -7.65 -8.58 -3.67
C ALA A 24 -9.05 -7.99 -3.88
N SER A 25 -9.94 -8.15 -2.90
CA SER A 25 -11.28 -7.55 -2.92
C SER A 25 -11.22 -6.02 -3.01
N PHE A 26 -10.32 -5.37 -2.28
CA PHE A 26 -10.13 -3.91 -2.35
C PHE A 26 -9.55 -3.45 -3.69
N LEU A 27 -8.67 -4.26 -4.29
CA LEU A 27 -8.06 -3.95 -5.59
C LEU A 27 -8.92 -4.40 -6.78
N GLU A 28 -10.08 -5.02 -6.54
CA GLU A 28 -10.94 -5.63 -7.57
C GLU A 28 -10.18 -6.68 -8.42
N LEU A 29 -9.31 -7.43 -7.76
CA LEU A 29 -8.50 -8.50 -8.34
C LEU A 29 -8.85 -9.85 -7.72
N ASP A 30 -8.40 -10.93 -8.37
CA ASP A 30 -8.46 -12.25 -7.78
C ASP A 30 -7.34 -12.44 -6.72
N GLN A 31 -7.61 -13.22 -5.67
CA GLN A 31 -6.61 -13.52 -4.64
C GLN A 31 -5.34 -14.16 -5.23
N SER A 32 -5.46 -14.92 -6.32
CA SER A 32 -4.33 -15.59 -6.95
C SER A 32 -3.34 -14.59 -7.54
N SER A 33 -3.80 -13.44 -8.03
CA SER A 33 -2.98 -12.33 -8.52
C SER A 33 -2.10 -11.77 -7.40
N ILE A 34 -2.68 -11.54 -6.21
CA ILE A 34 -1.92 -11.11 -5.03
C ILE A 34 -0.90 -12.19 -4.61
N SER A 35 -1.32 -13.45 -4.57
CA SER A 35 -0.44 -14.56 -4.20
C SER A 35 0.74 -14.70 -5.18
N LYS A 36 0.50 -14.68 -6.49
CA LYS A 36 1.53 -14.81 -7.53
C LYS A 36 2.50 -13.64 -7.49
N PHE A 37 1.99 -12.44 -7.25
CA PHE A 37 2.83 -11.26 -7.06
C PHE A 37 3.75 -11.38 -5.84
N GLU A 38 3.22 -11.75 -4.68
CA GLU A 38 4.03 -11.93 -3.47
C GLU A 38 5.07 -13.05 -3.57
N LYS A 39 4.88 -14.01 -4.49
CA LYS A 39 5.86 -15.06 -4.81
C LYS A 39 6.84 -14.65 -5.92
N GLY A 40 6.59 -13.54 -6.61
CA GLY A 40 7.38 -13.08 -7.75
C GLY A 40 7.10 -13.85 -9.04
N GLU A 41 5.99 -14.57 -9.10
CA GLU A 41 5.58 -15.38 -10.26
C GLU A 41 4.90 -14.52 -11.34
N ARG A 42 4.24 -13.41 -10.96
CA ARG A 42 3.56 -12.50 -11.89
C ARG A 42 3.55 -11.06 -11.35
N PRO A 43 3.90 -10.03 -12.15
CA PRO A 43 3.78 -8.64 -11.74
C PRO A 43 2.30 -8.22 -11.63
N LEU A 44 2.04 -7.18 -10.82
CA LEU A 44 0.77 -6.45 -10.84
C LEU A 44 0.91 -5.21 -11.73
N GLU A 45 -0.21 -4.75 -12.27
CA GLU A 45 -0.28 -3.46 -12.94
C GLU A 45 0.10 -2.33 -11.97
N VAL A 46 0.76 -1.29 -12.51
CA VAL A 46 1.23 -0.15 -11.70
C VAL A 46 0.07 0.52 -10.96
N SER A 47 -1.09 0.67 -11.60
CA SER A 47 -2.29 1.24 -10.98
C SER A 47 -2.78 0.44 -9.75
N ALA A 48 -2.68 -0.90 -9.79
CA ALA A 48 -3.04 -1.74 -8.66
C ALA A 48 -2.01 -1.62 -7.52
N LEU A 49 -0.72 -1.46 -7.85
CA LEU A 49 0.33 -1.19 -6.87
C LEU A 49 0.12 0.17 -6.20
N GLU A 50 -0.18 1.22 -6.97
CA GLU A 50 -0.46 2.57 -6.45
C GLU A 50 -1.70 2.60 -5.55
N LYS A 51 -2.78 1.90 -5.94
CA LYS A 51 -3.98 1.76 -5.10
C LYS A 51 -3.64 1.04 -3.79
N ALA A 52 -2.83 -0.02 -3.84
CA ALA A 52 -2.37 -0.71 -2.63
C ALA A 52 -1.47 0.18 -1.76
N CYS A 53 -0.55 0.94 -2.35
CA CYS A 53 0.33 1.88 -1.64
C CYS A 53 -0.48 2.96 -0.92
N THR A 54 -1.54 3.46 -1.56
CA THR A 54 -2.50 4.39 -0.95
C THR A 54 -3.15 3.77 0.29
N LEU A 55 -3.65 2.52 0.21
CA LEU A 55 -4.16 1.80 1.39
C LEU A 55 -3.07 1.58 2.46
N PHE A 56 -1.83 1.37 2.05
CA PHE A 56 -0.69 1.23 2.95
C PHE A 56 -0.16 2.54 3.52
N GLY A 57 -0.68 3.69 3.08
CA GLY A 57 -0.22 5.00 3.54
C GLY A 57 1.22 5.33 3.15
N CYS A 58 1.70 4.83 2.01
CA CYS A 58 3.02 5.16 1.47
C CYS A 58 3.00 5.25 -0.06
N THR A 59 4.13 5.59 -0.66
CA THR A 59 4.31 5.67 -2.11
C THR A 59 4.90 4.38 -2.68
N LEU A 60 4.81 4.19 -4.00
CA LEU A 60 5.49 3.06 -4.66
C LEU A 60 7.01 3.13 -4.49
N ARG A 61 7.59 4.34 -4.54
CA ARG A 61 9.02 4.59 -4.31
C ARG A 61 9.45 4.13 -2.92
N ASP A 62 8.63 4.34 -1.89
CA ASP A 62 8.93 3.86 -0.54
C ASP A 62 9.11 2.34 -0.48
N LEU A 63 8.28 1.59 -1.23
CA LEU A 63 8.40 0.13 -1.32
C LEU A 63 9.62 -0.31 -2.13
N GLU A 64 10.02 0.43 -3.17
CA GLU A 64 11.21 0.10 -3.97
C GLU A 64 12.51 0.37 -3.20
N GLU A 65 12.53 1.46 -2.42
CA GLU A 65 13.70 1.93 -1.66
C GLU A 65 13.83 1.31 -0.26
N ASN A 66 12.96 0.38 0.12
CA ASN A 66 12.88 -0.22 1.47
C ASN A 66 12.58 0.79 2.61
N LYS A 67 11.93 1.92 2.31
CA LYS A 67 11.54 2.94 3.30
C LYS A 67 10.22 2.58 4.00
N LEU A 68 10.17 1.39 4.59
CA LEU A 68 8.93 0.83 5.16
C LEU A 68 8.38 1.59 6.38
N ASP A 69 9.20 2.43 7.00
CA ASP A 69 8.79 3.29 8.11
C ASP A 69 7.87 4.44 7.69
N ASN A 70 7.82 4.74 6.39
CA ASN A 70 6.89 5.72 5.81
C ASN A 70 5.48 5.14 5.63
N CYS A 71 5.33 3.81 5.63
CA CYS A 71 4.04 3.15 5.51
C CYS A 71 3.29 3.11 6.85
N LEU A 72 2.00 2.85 6.78
CA LEU A 72 1.08 2.76 7.90
C LEU A 72 1.58 1.74 8.95
N LYS A 73 1.70 2.20 10.19
CA LYS A 73 2.15 1.38 11.34
C LYS A 73 0.99 0.76 12.13
N LEU A 74 -0.25 1.01 11.71
CA LEU A 74 -1.44 0.50 12.36
C LEU A 74 -1.69 -0.95 11.96
N SER A 75 -1.97 -1.80 12.95
CA SER A 75 -2.51 -3.14 12.72
C SER A 75 -3.98 -3.13 13.09
N PHE A 76 -4.85 -3.28 12.10
CA PHE A 76 -6.28 -3.33 12.34
C PHE A 76 -6.67 -4.73 12.81
N ARG A 77 -7.62 -4.82 13.75
CA ARG A 77 -8.15 -6.11 14.19
C ARG A 77 -8.95 -6.74 13.05
N LYS A 78 -8.74 -8.03 12.79
CA LYS A 78 -9.40 -8.76 11.70
C LYS A 78 -10.94 -8.70 11.73
N SER A 79 -11.55 -8.58 12.92
CA SER A 79 -13.01 -8.49 13.10
C SER A 79 -13.60 -7.19 12.55
N ASP A 80 -12.79 -6.16 12.36
CA ASP A 80 -13.25 -4.79 12.11
C ASP A 80 -12.94 -4.32 10.68
N LEU A 81 -12.40 -5.21 9.83
CA LEU A 81 -11.94 -4.88 8.48
C LEU A 81 -12.88 -5.45 7.41
N THR A 82 -13.92 -4.68 7.09
CA THR A 82 -14.72 -4.88 5.86
C THR A 82 -14.05 -4.20 4.66
N SER A 83 -14.50 -4.53 3.45
CA SER A 83 -14.06 -3.83 2.23
C SER A 83 -14.33 -2.32 2.30
N GLU A 84 -15.47 -1.93 2.88
CA GLU A 84 -15.83 -0.54 3.11
C GLU A 84 -14.85 0.18 4.04
N SER A 85 -14.45 -0.46 5.16
CA SER A 85 -13.46 0.12 6.07
C SER A 85 -12.10 0.31 5.39
N LEU A 86 -11.69 -0.60 4.50
CA LEU A 86 -10.44 -0.46 3.73
C LEU A 86 -10.49 0.74 2.78
N GLU A 87 -11.62 0.97 2.10
CA GLU A 87 -11.81 2.15 1.26
C GLU A 87 -11.75 3.45 2.09
N GLN A 88 -12.38 3.49 3.26
CA GLN A 88 -12.30 4.64 4.16
C GLN A 88 -10.86 4.91 4.62
N ILE A 89 -10.11 3.87 4.99
CA ILE A 89 -8.69 3.99 5.36
C ILE A 89 -7.87 4.52 4.18
N ALA A 90 -8.11 4.01 2.97
CA ALA A 90 -7.41 4.47 1.78
C ALA A 90 -7.67 5.96 1.49
N ILE A 91 -8.90 6.44 1.68
CA ILE A 91 -9.24 7.86 1.54
C ILE A 91 -8.48 8.71 2.57
N ILE A 92 -8.47 8.31 3.84
CA ILE A 92 -7.73 9.02 4.90
C ILE A 92 -6.23 9.08 4.57
N ASN A 93 -5.66 7.95 4.17
CA ASN A 93 -4.26 7.88 3.77
C ASN A 93 -3.97 8.74 2.54
N LYS A 94 -4.88 8.80 1.57
CA LYS A 94 -4.71 9.65 0.39
C LYS A 94 -4.65 11.14 0.77
N ILE A 95 -5.49 11.57 1.72
CA ILE A 95 -5.44 12.94 2.25
C ILE A 95 -4.08 13.19 2.92
N ALA A 96 -3.62 12.30 3.79
CA ALA A 96 -2.34 12.45 4.48
C ALA A 96 -1.15 12.47 3.52
N LEU A 97 -1.15 11.61 2.49
CA LEU A 97 -0.11 11.58 1.45
C LEU A 97 -0.10 12.87 0.64
N ASN A 98 -1.26 13.35 0.20
CA ASN A 98 -1.35 14.60 -0.54
C ASN A 98 -0.87 15.79 0.31
N LEU A 99 -1.18 15.82 1.61
CA LEU A 99 -0.69 16.87 2.51
C LEU A 99 0.84 16.86 2.62
N LYS A 100 1.43 15.67 2.72
CA LYS A 100 2.90 15.51 2.73
C LYS A 100 3.52 15.98 1.41
N GLU A 101 2.93 15.59 0.27
CA GLU A 101 3.37 16.04 -1.05
C GLU A 101 3.29 17.56 -1.18
N MET A 102 2.23 18.20 -0.67
CA MET A 102 2.09 19.66 -0.68
C MET A 102 3.18 20.36 0.16
N ASP A 103 3.50 19.82 1.34
CA ASP A 103 4.56 20.33 2.23
C ASP A 103 5.96 20.23 1.57
N GLU A 104 6.23 19.10 0.91
CA GLU A 104 7.47 18.92 0.13
C GLU A 104 7.58 19.94 -1.02
N ILE A 105 6.48 20.18 -1.74
CA ILE A 105 6.43 21.18 -2.82
C ILE A 105 6.62 22.60 -2.28
N GLU A 106 6.02 22.95 -1.15
CA GLU A 106 6.20 24.28 -0.52
C GLU A 106 7.65 24.49 -0.09
N GLY A 107 8.28 23.47 0.51
CA GLY A 107 9.69 23.49 0.87
C GLY A 107 10.60 23.75 -0.32
N ASP A 108 10.39 23.03 -1.43
CA ASP A 108 11.17 23.18 -2.68
C ASP A 108 11.00 24.55 -3.35
N LEU A 109 9.84 25.20 -3.17
CA LEU A 109 9.59 26.56 -3.67
C LEU A 109 10.24 27.65 -2.81
N SER A 110 10.53 27.34 -1.55
CA SER A 110 11.13 28.27 -0.57
C SER A 110 12.66 28.22 -0.51
N ALA A 111 13.28 27.24 -1.18
CA ALA A 111 14.72 26.99 -1.24
C ALA A 111 15.38 27.62 -2.49
#